data_AF-M0D3Z4-F1
#
_entry.id   AF-M0D3Z4-F1
#
_cell.length_a   1.000
_cell.length_b   1.000
_cell.length_c   1.000
_cell.angle_alpha   90.00
_cell.angle_beta   90.00
_cell.angle_gamma   90.00
#
_symmetry.space_group_name_H-M   'P 1'
#
loop_
_entity.id
_entity.type
_entity.pdbx_description
1 polymer ?
#
loop_
_entity_poly.entity_id
_entity_poly.type
_entity_poly.pdbx_seq_one_letter_code
_entity_poly.pdbx_strand_id
1 'polypeptide(L)'
;MFDTTHSDRSPRGAGLSGAGRAVSPVVGAVLMFALLVLLLSVLQATAIPALNEQTEFRHSERVQSDVVDLAAAVDRTAATGVEQTVRIEAGLRYPVRPLFVNPGPATGTVRTVERRPVVVDNAVAGGESRDFWNGTERRVPTTGVVYAPNYNEYDSAPVTRLEPWALVNRFDERTLAVSPDTFVDGRRVSLVAFDGNRSTGRVGALPVTVEPTSAPTRTVSVTAGDDPITVSVPTAIPEDTWTELLAPEYDGSDEPTNDRYVDDYGCANPAPDPCGRLTVTLEANATYDLRLGEVGIAADATDERAAYLTAVEGDDATVRESSRQRLVVEARDRFDNPVSGVLVNGTVTAENGDTADAGRLRRTNATTDADGRASFVYEAPANVEGVANATVTLRFGPGEAPRRAVTMSLQAVGPVAVGNGTDGTGTGDEQGGGGEATGTAPTVQFDGVERKARGNGRVDEYDVDVATADADGDLSRVEFELRSLDGTALDDTSETVAGDAASTTGSLRVEGSRIRGEYRVVVTVVDGAGNTDTIERTVAGSG
;
A
#
# COMPACT_ATOMS: atom_id res chain seq x y z
N MET A 1 -114.37 74.09 -26.68
CA MET A 1 -115.06 73.87 -27.96
C MET A 1 -114.61 72.50 -28.45
N PHE A 2 -115.57 71.58 -28.61
CA PHE A 2 -115.47 70.15 -28.96
C PHE A 2 -114.77 69.24 -27.93
N ASP A 3 -115.31 68.16 -27.37
CA ASP A 3 -116.41 67.20 -27.61
C ASP A 3 -115.86 65.76 -27.79
N THR A 4 -116.62 64.81 -27.23
CA THR A 4 -116.78 63.38 -27.58
C THR A 4 -115.55 62.45 -27.51
N THR A 5 -115.44 61.58 -26.50
CA THR A 5 -116.02 60.21 -26.35
C THR A 5 -115.64 59.17 -27.40
N HIS A 6 -115.29 57.99 -26.87
CA HIS A 6 -115.60 56.62 -27.33
C HIS A 6 -114.53 55.76 -28.04
N SER A 7 -114.31 54.60 -27.39
CA SER A 7 -114.25 53.23 -27.93
C SER A 7 -112.90 52.58 -28.27
N ASP A 8 -112.59 51.58 -27.43
CA ASP A 8 -112.24 50.20 -27.75
C ASP A 8 -110.89 49.86 -28.44
N ARG A 9 -110.07 49.09 -27.73
CA ARG A 9 -109.39 47.85 -28.17
C ARG A 9 -108.29 47.42 -27.19
N SER A 10 -108.37 46.17 -26.74
CA SER A 10 -107.20 45.44 -26.24
C SER A 10 -106.22 45.16 -27.40
N PRO A 11 -104.89 45.13 -27.14
CA PRO A 11 -104.28 43.81 -26.99
C PRO A 11 -103.12 43.72 -25.98
N ARG A 12 -102.99 42.52 -25.43
CA ARG A 12 -101.81 41.83 -24.88
C ARG A 12 -100.48 42.61 -24.87
N GLY A 13 -99.93 42.81 -23.67
CA GLY A 13 -98.53 43.10 -23.41
C GLY A 13 -97.98 42.13 -22.37
N ALA A 14 -97.02 41.31 -22.77
CA ALA A 14 -96.39 40.24 -22.00
C ALA A 14 -95.78 40.74 -20.68
N GLY A 15 -95.93 39.93 -19.63
CA GLY A 15 -95.09 40.05 -18.45
C GLY A 15 -93.64 39.74 -18.80
N LEU A 16 -92.74 40.68 -18.52
CA LEU A 16 -91.31 40.41 -18.43
C LEU A 16 -91.06 39.72 -17.09
N SER A 17 -90.93 38.41 -17.15
CA SER A 17 -90.47 37.55 -16.08
C SER A 17 -88.94 37.66 -15.92
N GLY A 18 -88.51 38.08 -14.72
CA GLY A 18 -87.34 37.54 -14.02
C GLY A 18 -85.96 37.66 -14.66
N ALA A 19 -85.40 38.88 -14.73
CA ALA A 19 -83.94 39.06 -14.79
C ALA A 19 -83.37 39.08 -13.35
N GLY A 20 -83.00 37.92 -12.81
CA GLY A 20 -82.40 37.84 -11.47
C GLY A 20 -81.98 36.46 -10.98
N ARG A 21 -82.11 35.40 -11.79
CA ARG A 21 -81.91 34.00 -11.36
C ARG A 21 -80.81 33.30 -12.16
N ALA A 22 -79.70 33.98 -12.44
CA ALA A 22 -78.51 33.37 -13.04
C ALA A 22 -77.20 33.79 -12.33
N VAL A 23 -77.29 34.57 -11.25
CA VAL A 23 -76.11 35.13 -10.57
C VAL A 23 -75.63 34.24 -9.43
N SER A 24 -76.53 33.51 -8.74
CA SER A 24 -76.19 32.68 -7.58
C SER A 24 -75.30 31.46 -7.89
N PRO A 25 -75.56 30.66 -8.95
CA PRO A 25 -74.67 29.54 -9.30
C PRO A 25 -73.28 30.01 -9.76
N VAL A 26 -73.22 31.14 -10.47
CA VAL A 26 -71.96 31.71 -10.98
C VAL A 26 -71.12 32.27 -9.83
N VAL A 27 -71.73 33.00 -8.89
CA VAL A 27 -71.04 33.49 -7.68
C VAL A 27 -70.54 32.33 -6.82
N GLY A 28 -71.34 31.26 -6.66
CA GLY A 28 -70.90 30.04 -5.97
C GLY A 28 -69.72 29.35 -6.66
N ALA A 29 -69.74 29.25 -7.99
CA ALA A 29 -68.64 28.66 -8.76
C ALA A 29 -67.36 29.51 -8.69
N VAL A 30 -67.47 30.84 -8.78
CA VAL A 30 -66.32 31.75 -8.63
C VAL A 30 -65.73 31.67 -7.23
N LEU A 31 -66.57 31.59 -6.18
CA LEU A 31 -66.10 31.44 -4.80
C LEU A 31 -65.43 30.09 -4.55
N MET A 32 -65.98 28.99 -5.07
CA MET A 32 -65.34 27.67 -4.98
C MET A 32 -64.02 27.63 -5.75
N PHE A 33 -63.97 28.25 -6.93
CA PHE A 33 -62.73 28.36 -7.69
C PHE A 33 -61.69 29.22 -6.96
N ALA A 34 -62.09 30.36 -6.39
CA ALA A 34 -61.22 31.21 -5.58
C ALA A 34 -60.69 30.47 -4.35
N LEU A 35 -61.55 29.70 -3.65
CA LEU A 35 -61.15 28.85 -2.52
C LEU A 35 -60.16 27.77 -2.95
N LEU A 36 -60.37 27.14 -4.12
CA LEU A 36 -59.47 26.14 -4.67
C LEU A 36 -58.10 26.73 -5.02
N VAL A 37 -58.06 27.90 -5.65
CA VAL A 37 -56.80 28.62 -5.93
C VAL A 37 -56.09 29.00 -4.62
N LEU A 38 -56.83 29.44 -3.60
CA LEU A 38 -56.29 29.73 -2.28
C LEU A 38 -55.67 28.49 -1.64
N LEU A 39 -56.38 27.35 -1.69
CA LEU A 39 -55.88 26.07 -1.19
C LEU A 39 -54.62 25.62 -1.95
N LEU A 40 -54.61 25.73 -3.29
CA LEU A 40 -53.44 25.43 -4.11
C LEU A 40 -52.26 26.33 -3.74
N SER A 41 -52.51 27.62 -3.50
CA SER A 41 -51.47 28.58 -3.10
C SER A 41 -50.88 28.23 -1.74
N VAL A 42 -51.71 27.84 -0.77
CA VAL A 42 -51.25 27.37 0.54
C VAL A 42 -50.40 26.10 0.40
N LEU A 43 -50.86 25.13 -0.39
CA LEU A 43 -50.10 23.90 -0.66
C LEU A 43 -48.76 24.19 -1.36
N GLN A 44 -48.75 25.11 -2.32
CA GLN A 44 -47.56 25.54 -3.05
C GLN A 44 -46.52 26.22 -2.14
N ALA A 45 -46.96 26.92 -1.11
CA ALA A 45 -46.09 27.63 -0.17
C ALA A 45 -45.62 26.76 1.03
N THR A 46 -46.19 25.57 1.23
CA THR A 46 -45.93 24.76 2.43
C THR A 46 -45.62 23.30 2.10
N ALA A 47 -46.58 22.59 1.50
CA ALA A 47 -46.45 21.17 1.21
C ALA A 47 -45.42 20.88 0.12
N ILE A 48 -45.34 21.71 -0.93
CA ILE A 48 -44.39 21.50 -2.04
C ILE A 48 -42.93 21.67 -1.58
N PRO A 49 -42.54 22.74 -0.87
CA PRO A 49 -41.23 22.87 -0.24
C PRO A 49 -40.84 21.65 0.60
N ALA A 50 -41.70 21.24 1.55
CA ALA A 50 -41.43 20.08 2.41
C ALA A 50 -41.26 18.76 1.65
N LEU A 51 -42.03 18.55 0.57
CA LEU A 51 -41.87 17.35 -0.27
C LEU A 51 -40.59 17.40 -1.11
N ASN A 52 -40.14 18.59 -1.51
CA ASN A 52 -38.90 18.79 -2.25
C ASN A 52 -37.68 18.65 -1.34
N GLU A 53 -37.71 19.24 -0.14
CA GLU A 53 -36.73 19.05 0.92
C GLU A 53 -36.55 17.55 1.23
N GLN A 54 -37.64 16.80 1.40
CA GLN A 54 -37.55 15.34 1.62
C GLN A 54 -36.91 14.60 0.43
N THR A 55 -37.12 15.07 -0.80
CA THR A 55 -36.51 14.48 -2.00
C THR A 55 -35.01 14.78 -2.04
N GLU A 56 -34.60 15.99 -1.65
CA GLU A 56 -33.22 16.42 -1.55
C GLU A 56 -32.47 15.71 -0.42
N PHE A 57 -33.10 15.54 0.75
CA PHE A 57 -32.56 14.75 1.85
C PHE A 57 -32.23 13.32 1.41
N ARG A 58 -33.17 12.62 0.76
CA ARG A 58 -32.94 11.27 0.21
C ARG A 58 -31.87 11.24 -0.88
N HIS A 59 -31.73 12.32 -1.65
CA HIS A 59 -30.65 12.43 -2.62
C HIS A 59 -29.30 12.61 -1.91
N SER A 60 -29.23 13.41 -0.86
CA SER A 60 -28.04 13.56 -0.01
C SER A 60 -27.56 12.23 0.56
N GLU A 61 -28.47 11.40 1.10
CA GLU A 61 -28.14 10.06 1.61
C GLU A 61 -27.58 9.14 0.51
N ARG A 62 -28.16 9.18 -0.70
CA ARG A 62 -27.67 8.38 -1.84
C ARG A 62 -26.29 8.83 -2.30
N VAL A 63 -26.05 10.14 -2.41
CA VAL A 63 -24.72 10.65 -2.79
C VAL A 63 -23.67 10.31 -1.75
N GLN A 64 -24.00 10.33 -0.46
CA GLN A 64 -23.08 9.86 0.59
C GLN A 64 -22.68 8.40 0.36
N SER A 65 -23.64 7.53 0.02
CA SER A 65 -23.35 6.14 -0.38
C SER A 65 -22.47 6.08 -1.63
N ASP A 66 -22.73 6.89 -2.66
CA ASP A 66 -21.90 6.91 -3.88
C ASP A 66 -20.45 7.33 -3.58
N VAL A 67 -20.22 8.22 -2.61
CA VAL A 67 -18.88 8.64 -2.20
C VAL A 67 -18.19 7.56 -1.35
N VAL A 68 -18.94 6.81 -0.52
CA VAL A 68 -18.42 5.60 0.14
C VAL A 68 -17.98 4.58 -0.90
N ASP A 69 -18.77 4.38 -1.97
CA ASP A 69 -18.40 3.50 -3.08
C ASP A 69 -17.14 3.99 -3.81
N LEU A 70 -16.96 5.32 -3.93
CA LEU A 70 -15.73 5.91 -4.46
C LEU A 70 -14.53 5.63 -3.56
N ALA A 71 -14.66 5.79 -2.23
CA ALA A 71 -13.60 5.46 -1.27
C ALA A 71 -13.20 3.99 -1.38
N ALA A 72 -14.19 3.08 -1.41
CA ALA A 72 -13.93 1.66 -1.59
C ALA A 72 -13.31 1.33 -2.96
N ALA A 73 -13.62 2.11 -4.00
CA ALA A 73 -13.01 1.96 -5.31
C ALA A 73 -11.54 2.41 -5.33
N VAL A 74 -11.22 3.49 -4.60
CA VAL A 74 -9.83 3.91 -4.33
C VAL A 74 -9.06 2.78 -3.66
N ASP A 75 -9.58 2.21 -2.57
CA ASP A 75 -8.89 1.14 -1.84
C ASP A 75 -8.63 -0.09 -2.70
N ARG A 76 -9.64 -0.51 -3.48
CA ARG A 76 -9.51 -1.65 -4.41
C ARG A 76 -8.53 -1.36 -5.53
N THR A 77 -8.55 -0.16 -6.11
CA THR A 77 -7.63 0.23 -7.19
C THR A 77 -6.20 0.25 -6.67
N ALA A 78 -5.98 0.86 -5.50
CA ALA A 78 -4.68 0.88 -4.83
C ALA A 78 -4.20 -0.54 -4.46
N ALA A 79 -5.08 -1.42 -4.00
CA ALA A 79 -4.70 -2.79 -3.62
C ALA A 79 -4.44 -3.71 -4.82
N THR A 80 -5.14 -3.53 -5.94
CA THR A 80 -5.12 -4.48 -7.08
C THR A 80 -4.43 -3.97 -8.33
N GLY A 81 -4.21 -2.66 -8.45
CA GLY A 81 -3.73 -2.04 -9.69
C GLY A 81 -4.76 -2.06 -10.82
N VAL A 82 -6.06 -2.29 -10.53
CA VAL A 82 -7.13 -2.36 -11.53
C VAL A 82 -8.00 -1.10 -11.47
N GLU A 83 -8.11 -0.40 -12.60
CA GLU A 83 -8.96 0.79 -12.76
C GLU A 83 -10.42 0.51 -12.40
N GLN A 84 -11.06 1.45 -11.71
CA GLN A 84 -12.48 1.40 -11.39
C GLN A 84 -13.21 2.67 -11.80
N THR A 85 -14.51 2.57 -12.10
CA THR A 85 -15.36 3.74 -12.38
C THR A 85 -16.59 3.70 -11.49
N VAL A 86 -16.79 4.78 -10.72
CA VAL A 86 -17.94 4.98 -9.84
C VAL A 86 -18.81 6.10 -10.40
N ARG A 87 -20.13 6.00 -10.21
CA ARG A 87 -21.08 7.04 -10.63
C ARG A 87 -21.60 7.74 -9.40
N ILE A 88 -21.41 9.06 -9.36
CA ILE A 88 -21.94 9.91 -8.31
C ILE A 88 -23.16 10.64 -8.85
N GLU A 89 -24.32 10.54 -8.21
CA GLU A 89 -25.51 11.34 -8.51
C GLU A 89 -25.27 12.82 -8.13
N ALA A 90 -24.48 13.55 -8.92
CA ALA A 90 -24.05 14.90 -8.56
C ALA A 90 -25.18 15.94 -8.52
N GLY A 91 -26.41 15.62 -8.92
CA GLY A 91 -27.53 16.57 -8.86
C GLY A 91 -28.88 15.90 -9.10
N LEU A 92 -29.95 16.64 -8.80
CA LEU A 92 -31.30 16.10 -8.67
C LEU A 92 -32.31 16.85 -9.55
N ARG A 93 -33.20 16.09 -10.19
CA ARG A 93 -34.41 16.62 -10.84
C ARG A 93 -35.64 16.26 -10.04
N TYR A 94 -36.47 17.25 -9.71
CA TYR A 94 -37.71 17.00 -8.98
C TYR A 94 -38.72 16.21 -9.82
N PRO A 95 -39.51 15.32 -9.19
CA PRO A 95 -40.64 14.67 -9.85
C PRO A 95 -41.64 15.68 -10.39
N VAL A 96 -42.23 15.40 -11.56
CA VAL A 96 -43.29 16.24 -12.12
C VAL A 96 -44.53 16.19 -11.24
N ARG A 97 -45.10 17.37 -10.92
CA ARG A 97 -46.31 17.50 -10.09
C ARG A 97 -47.38 18.26 -10.89
N PRO A 98 -48.44 17.62 -11.38
CA PRO A 98 -49.51 18.31 -12.10
C PRO A 98 -50.13 19.41 -11.22
N LEU A 99 -50.40 20.59 -11.81
CA LEU A 99 -50.97 21.76 -11.14
C LEU A 99 -50.04 22.51 -10.15
N PHE A 100 -48.81 22.05 -9.96
CA PHE A 100 -47.82 22.69 -9.09
C PHE A 100 -46.55 23.05 -9.86
N VAL A 101 -45.78 24.00 -9.32
CA VAL A 101 -44.49 24.42 -9.89
C VAL A 101 -43.38 23.99 -8.92
N ASN A 102 -42.36 23.31 -9.44
CA ASN A 102 -41.13 23.00 -8.70
C ASN A 102 -40.06 24.06 -8.99
N PRO A 103 -39.09 24.26 -8.08
CA PRO A 103 -37.90 25.04 -8.39
C PRO A 103 -37.10 24.42 -9.54
N GLY A 104 -36.13 25.17 -10.05
CA GLY A 104 -35.17 24.65 -11.02
C GLY A 104 -34.41 23.45 -10.45
N PRO A 105 -33.91 22.51 -11.26
CA PRO A 105 -33.22 21.33 -10.75
C PRO A 105 -32.08 21.68 -9.80
N ALA A 106 -31.93 20.90 -8.72
CA ALA A 106 -30.80 21.06 -7.82
C ALA A 106 -29.52 20.56 -8.50
N THR A 107 -28.44 21.29 -8.25
CA THR A 107 -27.11 20.98 -8.79
C THR A 107 -26.21 20.51 -7.67
N GLY A 108 -25.10 19.90 -8.02
CA GLY A 108 -24.02 19.63 -7.10
C GLY A 108 -22.71 19.57 -7.85
N THR A 109 -21.63 19.75 -7.10
CA THR A 109 -20.28 19.88 -7.63
C THR A 109 -19.39 18.80 -7.04
N VAL A 110 -18.67 18.08 -7.91
CA VAL A 110 -17.59 17.17 -7.50
C VAL A 110 -16.29 17.81 -7.97
N ARG A 111 -15.43 18.12 -7.02
CA ARG A 111 -14.15 18.78 -7.30
C ARG A 111 -13.03 18.21 -6.45
N THR A 112 -11.81 18.26 -6.97
CA THR A 112 -10.60 18.09 -6.17
C THR A 112 -10.29 19.38 -5.41
N VAL A 113 -9.55 19.27 -4.32
CA VAL A 113 -9.05 20.43 -3.56
C VAL A 113 -7.62 20.78 -3.96
N GLU A 114 -7.09 21.84 -3.37
CA GLU A 114 -5.69 22.22 -3.55
C GLU A 114 -4.76 21.05 -3.19
N ARG A 115 -3.79 20.76 -4.06
CA ARG A 115 -2.78 19.73 -3.80
C ARG A 115 -1.80 20.22 -2.74
N ARG A 116 -1.61 19.42 -1.69
CA ARG A 116 -0.66 19.69 -0.59
C ARG A 116 0.13 18.42 -0.29
N PRO A 117 1.39 18.53 0.18
CA PRO A 117 2.19 17.34 0.40
C PRO A 117 1.88 16.66 1.73
N VAL A 118 1.80 15.33 1.71
CA VAL A 118 2.13 14.46 2.83
C VAL A 118 3.62 14.53 3.08
N VAL A 119 4.02 14.52 4.34
CA VAL A 119 5.41 14.53 4.78
C VAL A 119 5.66 13.33 5.67
N VAL A 120 6.71 12.55 5.37
CA VAL A 120 7.19 11.46 6.22
C VAL A 120 8.64 11.76 6.57
N ASP A 121 8.96 11.83 7.86
CA ASP A 121 10.30 12.14 8.36
C ASP A 121 10.84 11.02 9.26
N ASN A 122 12.16 10.92 9.37
CA ASN A 122 12.88 9.94 10.21
C ASN A 122 12.64 8.45 9.90
N ALA A 123 11.97 8.12 8.79
CA ALA A 123 11.78 6.75 8.36
C ALA A 123 13.05 6.17 7.69
N VAL A 124 13.59 5.09 8.26
CA VAL A 124 14.79 4.41 7.77
C VAL A 124 14.48 2.97 7.38
N ALA A 125 14.76 2.56 6.14
CA ALA A 125 14.64 1.16 5.72
C ALA A 125 15.95 0.38 5.91
N GLY A 126 15.83 -0.95 5.95
CA GLY A 126 16.97 -1.87 5.86
C GLY A 126 17.41 -2.13 4.41
N GLY A 127 18.61 -2.69 4.25
CA GLY A 127 19.16 -3.11 2.95
C GLY A 127 19.27 -1.98 1.93
N GLU A 128 19.08 -2.32 0.65
CA GLU A 128 19.26 -1.38 -0.47
C GLU A 128 18.20 -0.25 -0.50
N SER A 129 17.01 -0.50 0.08
CA SER A 129 15.98 0.54 0.21
C SER A 129 16.39 1.68 1.15
N ARG A 130 17.45 1.51 1.94
CA ARG A 130 18.02 2.54 2.83
C ARG A 130 18.48 3.77 2.08
N ASP A 131 18.94 3.65 0.84
CA ASP A 131 19.36 4.79 0.03
C ASP A 131 18.19 5.74 -0.32
N PHE A 132 16.97 5.22 -0.32
CA PHE A 132 15.76 6.00 -0.48
C PHE A 132 15.08 6.33 0.86
N TRP A 133 15.01 5.40 1.81
CA TRP A 133 14.53 5.63 3.17
C TRP A 133 15.71 5.72 4.13
N ASN A 134 16.36 6.88 4.16
CA ASN A 134 17.56 7.16 4.96
C ASN A 134 17.29 8.09 6.15
N GLY A 135 16.03 8.26 6.55
CA GLY A 135 15.60 9.20 7.58
C GLY A 135 15.40 10.64 7.10
N THR A 136 15.80 10.98 5.87
CA THR A 136 15.52 12.32 5.32
C THR A 136 14.05 12.47 4.95
N GLU A 137 13.47 13.61 5.32
CA GLU A 137 12.12 14.04 4.95
C GLU A 137 11.74 13.69 3.48
N ARG A 138 10.59 13.01 3.36
CA ARG A 138 9.95 12.65 2.09
C ARG A 138 8.65 13.40 1.93
N ARG A 139 8.47 14.04 0.76
CA ARG A 139 7.27 14.81 0.44
C ARG A 139 6.56 14.21 -0.76
N VAL A 140 5.27 13.96 -0.59
CA VAL A 140 4.41 13.37 -1.60
C VAL A 140 3.17 14.24 -1.78
N PRO A 141 2.95 14.86 -2.97
CA PRO A 141 1.75 15.66 -3.19
C PRO A 141 0.51 14.78 -3.14
N THR A 142 -0.59 15.32 -2.60
CA THR A 142 -1.89 14.66 -2.63
C THR A 142 -3.01 15.69 -2.69
N THR A 143 -4.18 15.28 -3.15
CA THR A 143 -5.42 16.06 -3.08
C THR A 143 -6.49 15.32 -2.27
N GLY A 144 -7.70 15.88 -2.24
CA GLY A 144 -8.91 15.28 -1.72
C GLY A 144 -10.08 15.61 -2.64
N VAL A 145 -11.17 14.87 -2.54
CA VAL A 145 -12.39 15.05 -3.33
C VAL A 145 -13.48 15.64 -2.43
N VAL A 146 -14.18 16.65 -2.94
CA VAL A 146 -15.30 17.29 -2.25
C VAL A 146 -16.52 17.22 -3.13
N TYR A 147 -17.60 16.69 -2.56
CA TYR A 147 -18.95 16.85 -3.07
C TYR A 147 -19.67 17.94 -2.27
N ALA A 148 -20.12 18.98 -2.98
CA ALA A 148 -20.94 20.04 -2.40
C ALA A 148 -22.28 20.14 -3.15
N PRO A 149 -23.42 19.87 -2.49
CA PRO A 149 -24.73 20.07 -3.08
C PRO A 149 -25.12 21.56 -3.13
N ASN A 150 -26.02 21.88 -4.04
CA ASN A 150 -26.69 23.16 -4.17
C ASN A 150 -28.20 22.88 -4.32
N TYR A 151 -28.79 22.45 -3.19
CA TYR A 151 -30.21 22.18 -3.03
C TYR A 151 -31.01 23.49 -2.91
N ASN A 152 -32.31 23.42 -3.19
CA ASN A 152 -33.18 24.60 -3.13
C ASN A 152 -33.96 24.69 -1.81
N GLU A 153 -34.24 23.58 -1.13
CA GLU A 153 -35.09 23.55 0.07
C GLU A 153 -34.38 22.89 1.28
N TYR A 154 -33.40 22.01 1.04
CA TYR A 154 -32.63 21.32 2.07
C TYR A 154 -31.30 22.02 2.38
N ASP A 155 -31.38 23.06 3.21
CA ASP A 155 -30.24 23.93 3.55
C ASP A 155 -29.20 23.27 4.49
N SER A 156 -29.61 22.25 5.26
CA SER A 156 -28.73 21.58 6.25
C SER A 156 -27.93 20.41 5.66
N ALA A 157 -27.80 20.35 4.34
CA ALA A 157 -27.04 19.31 3.66
C ALA A 157 -25.54 19.42 3.96
N PRO A 158 -24.87 18.30 4.30
CA PRO A 158 -23.43 18.35 4.54
C PRO A 158 -22.64 18.49 3.23
N VAL A 159 -21.44 19.04 3.36
CA VAL A 159 -20.38 18.89 2.36
C VAL A 159 -19.66 17.57 2.64
N THR A 160 -19.78 16.60 1.74
CA THR A 160 -19.08 15.32 1.86
C THR A 160 -17.68 15.44 1.29
N ARG A 161 -16.69 15.03 2.07
CA ARG A 161 -15.27 15.19 1.75
C ARG A 161 -14.56 13.86 1.93
N LEU A 162 -13.97 13.38 0.84
CA LEU A 162 -13.08 12.23 0.81
C LEU A 162 -11.64 12.73 0.74
N GLU A 163 -10.92 12.60 1.85
CA GLU A 163 -9.47 12.76 1.89
C GLU A 163 -8.81 11.38 1.83
N PRO A 164 -7.54 11.27 1.40
CA PRO A 164 -6.80 10.00 1.35
C PRO A 164 -6.81 9.17 2.63
N TRP A 165 -7.03 9.81 3.78
CA TRP A 165 -6.95 9.20 5.11
C TRP A 165 -8.30 9.16 5.84
N ALA A 166 -9.37 9.77 5.31
CA ALA A 166 -10.67 9.79 5.97
C ALA A 166 -11.80 10.31 5.05
N LEU A 167 -13.00 9.79 5.27
CA LEU A 167 -14.24 10.28 4.67
C LEU A 167 -15.11 10.95 5.74
N VAL A 168 -15.48 12.21 5.53
CA VAL A 168 -16.28 13.00 6.50
C VAL A 168 -17.45 13.72 5.83
N ASN A 169 -18.49 13.96 6.64
CA ASN A 169 -19.57 14.88 6.34
C ASN A 169 -19.43 16.13 7.20
N ARG A 170 -19.20 17.28 6.56
CA ARG A 170 -19.11 18.57 7.23
C ARG A 170 -20.45 19.30 7.18
N PHE A 171 -21.03 19.52 8.35
CA PHE A 171 -22.14 20.44 8.58
C PHE A 171 -21.59 21.80 9.05
N ASP A 172 -22.47 22.79 9.21
CA ASP A 172 -22.06 24.14 9.62
C ASP A 172 -21.35 24.15 10.99
N GLU A 173 -21.82 23.35 11.94
CA GLU A 173 -21.33 23.35 13.33
C GLU A 173 -20.54 22.09 13.71
N ARG A 174 -20.56 21.05 12.88
CA ARG A 174 -19.95 19.75 13.23
C ARG A 174 -19.41 19.01 12.02
N THR A 175 -18.36 18.24 12.24
CA THR A 175 -17.83 17.27 11.27
C THR A 175 -18.11 15.87 11.80
N LEU A 176 -18.65 15.00 10.97
CA LEU A 176 -18.89 13.60 11.32
C LEU A 176 -18.08 12.70 10.41
N ALA A 177 -17.28 11.80 11.00
CA ALA A 177 -16.63 10.73 10.26
C ALA A 177 -17.68 9.75 9.71
N VAL A 178 -17.50 9.34 8.46
CA VAL A 178 -18.34 8.33 7.79
C VAL A 178 -17.75 6.94 7.99
N SER A 179 -16.42 6.82 8.00
CA SER A 179 -15.68 5.62 8.40
C SER A 179 -14.72 5.94 9.55
N PRO A 180 -14.55 5.04 10.54
CA PRO A 180 -13.53 5.18 11.57
C PRO A 180 -12.11 4.86 11.09
N ASP A 181 -11.96 4.25 9.91
CA ASP A 181 -10.64 3.83 9.42
C ASP A 181 -9.73 5.04 9.20
N THR A 182 -8.49 4.95 9.70
CA THR A 182 -7.47 5.98 9.53
C THR A 182 -6.29 5.46 8.72
N PHE A 183 -5.29 6.31 8.51
CA PHE A 183 -4.05 5.93 7.84
C PHE A 183 -3.08 5.14 8.75
N VAL A 184 -3.42 4.95 10.04
CA VAL A 184 -2.65 4.16 11.01
C VAL A 184 -3.52 3.02 11.54
N ASP A 185 -2.98 1.80 11.54
CA ASP A 185 -3.58 0.57 12.07
C ASP A 185 -2.46 -0.28 12.68
N GLY A 186 -2.29 -0.18 14.00
CA GLY A 186 -1.16 -0.75 14.72
C GLY A 186 0.17 -0.23 14.17
N ARG A 187 1.02 -1.15 13.69
CA ARG A 187 2.32 -0.84 13.06
C ARG A 187 2.22 -0.56 11.56
N ARG A 188 1.03 -0.62 10.96
CA ARG A 188 0.84 -0.35 9.53
C ARG A 188 0.45 1.11 9.33
N VAL A 189 1.18 1.78 8.44
CA VAL A 189 0.86 3.15 8.02
C VAL A 189 0.53 3.13 6.52
N SER A 190 -0.74 3.41 6.17
CA SER A 190 -1.24 3.35 4.80
C SER A 190 -1.41 4.74 4.20
N LEU A 191 -0.50 5.14 3.32
CA LEU A 191 -0.50 6.44 2.64
C LEU A 191 -0.76 6.26 1.15
N VAL A 192 -2.04 6.32 0.76
CA VAL A 192 -2.48 6.24 -0.64
C VAL A 192 -2.85 7.63 -1.13
N ALA A 193 -1.94 8.31 -1.82
CA ALA A 193 -2.15 9.67 -2.30
C ALA A 193 -3.18 9.73 -3.44
N PHE A 194 -3.84 10.88 -3.59
CA PHE A 194 -4.73 11.15 -4.72
C PHE A 194 -4.06 12.13 -5.68
N ASP A 195 -4.08 11.81 -6.97
CA ASP A 195 -3.63 12.67 -8.05
C ASP A 195 -4.79 13.10 -8.97
N GLY A 196 -4.52 14.14 -9.76
CA GLY A 196 -5.48 14.73 -10.69
C GLY A 196 -6.15 15.99 -10.16
N ASN A 197 -6.85 16.66 -11.07
CA ASN A 197 -7.62 17.86 -10.85
C ASN A 197 -8.98 17.74 -11.54
N ARG A 198 -10.03 18.02 -10.79
CA ARG A 198 -11.40 17.99 -11.27
C ARG A 198 -12.19 19.15 -10.68
N SER A 199 -13.06 19.74 -11.49
CA SER A 199 -14.09 20.64 -10.98
C SER A 199 -15.28 20.61 -11.93
N THR A 200 -16.29 19.80 -11.59
CA THR A 200 -17.44 19.57 -12.48
C THR A 200 -18.75 19.66 -11.71
N GLY A 201 -19.64 20.55 -12.16
CA GLY A 201 -21.04 20.61 -11.71
C GLY A 201 -21.99 19.91 -12.68
N ARG A 202 -22.96 19.14 -12.17
CA ARG A 202 -24.01 18.50 -12.99
C ARG A 202 -25.36 18.44 -12.27
N VAL A 203 -26.41 18.22 -13.06
CA VAL A 203 -27.82 18.03 -12.64
C VAL A 203 -28.17 16.52 -12.63
N GLY A 204 -27.19 15.65 -12.45
CA GLY A 204 -27.36 14.19 -12.55
C GLY A 204 -26.05 13.44 -12.41
N ALA A 205 -26.05 12.17 -12.81
CA ALA A 205 -24.89 11.29 -12.62
C ALA A 205 -23.61 11.79 -13.29
N LEU A 206 -22.51 11.66 -12.58
CA LEU A 206 -21.17 12.03 -12.97
C LEU A 206 -20.24 10.81 -12.79
N PRO A 207 -19.67 10.26 -13.87
CA PRO A 207 -18.68 9.19 -13.74
C PRO A 207 -17.36 9.76 -13.21
N VAL A 208 -16.79 9.07 -12.22
CA VAL A 208 -15.46 9.31 -11.66
C VAL A 208 -14.67 8.02 -11.84
N THR A 209 -13.62 8.11 -12.65
CA THR A 209 -12.68 7.00 -12.87
C THR A 209 -11.54 7.14 -11.87
N VAL A 210 -11.13 6.02 -11.30
CA VAL A 210 -10.01 5.87 -10.38
C VAL A 210 -8.95 5.05 -11.11
N GLU A 211 -7.83 5.68 -11.42
CA GLU A 211 -6.73 5.12 -12.20
C GLU A 211 -5.56 4.74 -11.27
N PRO A 212 -4.89 3.60 -11.49
CA PRO A 212 -3.75 3.15 -10.69
C PRO A 212 -2.44 3.85 -11.12
N THR A 213 -2.20 5.10 -10.70
CA THR A 213 -0.97 5.84 -11.08
C THR A 213 0.29 5.33 -10.36
N SER A 214 0.11 4.71 -9.19
CA SER A 214 1.14 3.95 -8.47
C SER A 214 0.47 2.85 -7.62
N ALA A 215 0.23 1.69 -8.25
CA ALA A 215 -0.41 0.53 -7.65
C ALA A 215 -0.03 -0.77 -8.42
N PRO A 216 -0.23 -1.98 -7.85
CA PRO A 216 -0.73 -2.27 -6.51
C PRO A 216 0.24 -1.84 -5.42
N THR A 217 -0.29 -1.31 -4.31
CA THR A 217 0.49 -0.85 -3.15
C THR A 217 1.40 -1.94 -2.62
N ARG A 218 2.67 -1.59 -2.39
CA ARG A 218 3.65 -2.42 -1.69
C ARG A 218 3.92 -1.86 -0.30
N THR A 219 4.58 -2.68 0.49
CA THR A 219 4.98 -2.35 1.86
C THR A 219 6.50 -2.29 1.94
N VAL A 220 7.01 -1.22 2.54
CA VAL A 220 8.39 -1.10 2.97
C VAL A 220 8.44 -1.07 4.49
N SER A 221 9.23 -1.97 5.08
CA SER A 221 9.46 -1.96 6.52
C SER A 221 10.52 -0.91 6.86
N VAL A 222 10.17 0.00 7.77
CA VAL A 222 11.02 1.10 8.23
C VAL A 222 11.13 1.09 9.74
N THR A 223 12.24 1.57 10.27
CA THR A 223 12.44 1.78 11.70
C THR A 223 12.61 3.26 11.97
N ALA A 224 12.14 3.70 13.14
CA ALA A 224 12.59 4.95 13.73
C ALA A 224 14.08 4.82 14.06
N GLY A 225 14.88 5.84 13.74
CA GLY A 225 16.27 5.94 14.20
C GLY A 225 16.33 6.38 15.66
N ASP A 226 17.26 7.27 15.99
CA ASP A 226 17.27 7.93 17.31
C ASP A 226 16.05 8.85 17.52
N ASP A 227 15.48 9.37 16.41
CA ASP A 227 14.27 10.19 16.39
C ASP A 227 13.05 9.38 15.91
N PRO A 228 11.86 9.56 16.53
CA PRO A 228 10.64 8.89 16.12
C PRO A 228 10.20 9.29 14.70
N ILE A 229 9.51 8.38 14.01
CA ILE A 229 8.93 8.65 12.70
C ILE A 229 7.77 9.63 12.87
N THR A 230 7.75 10.69 12.07
CA THR A 230 6.62 11.63 12.01
C THR A 230 5.95 11.57 10.65
N VAL A 231 4.61 11.55 10.65
CA VAL A 231 3.78 11.54 9.46
C VAL A 231 2.85 12.75 9.50
N SER A 232 3.02 13.69 8.59
CA SER A 232 2.15 14.84 8.45
C SER A 232 1.25 14.75 7.22
N VAL A 233 -0.07 14.82 7.42
CA VAL A 233 -1.07 14.76 6.34
C VAL A 233 -1.87 16.07 6.25
N PRO A 234 -2.13 16.60 5.04
CA PRO A 234 -2.82 17.88 4.86
C PRO A 234 -4.35 17.71 4.92
N THR A 235 -4.98 18.00 6.06
CA THR A 235 -6.41 17.70 6.29
C THR A 235 -7.27 18.93 6.59
N ALA A 236 -8.51 18.93 6.09
CA ALA A 236 -9.53 19.92 6.47
C ALA A 236 -10.47 19.42 7.59
N ILE A 237 -10.21 18.23 8.14
CA ILE A 237 -10.93 17.65 9.27
C ILE A 237 -10.43 18.36 10.55
N PRO A 238 -11.34 18.84 11.43
CA PRO A 238 -10.94 19.49 12.68
C PRO A 238 -10.30 18.53 13.70
N GLU A 239 -9.60 19.10 14.68
CA GLU A 239 -8.83 18.35 15.69
C GLU A 239 -9.68 17.42 16.57
N ASP A 240 -10.87 17.87 16.99
CA ASP A 240 -11.79 17.07 17.82
C ASP A 240 -12.23 15.77 17.12
N THR A 241 -12.45 15.82 15.81
CA THR A 241 -12.76 14.65 14.99
C THR A 241 -11.55 13.72 14.88
N TRP A 242 -10.33 14.27 14.77
CA TRP A 242 -9.11 13.45 14.76
C TRP A 242 -8.85 12.77 16.09
N THR A 243 -9.15 13.43 17.22
CA THR A 243 -9.10 12.81 18.54
C THR A 243 -9.99 11.56 18.62
N GLU A 244 -11.19 11.60 18.03
CA GLU A 244 -12.07 10.42 17.97
C GLU A 244 -11.51 9.32 17.05
N LEU A 245 -10.98 9.70 15.88
CA LEU A 245 -10.45 8.77 14.89
C LEU A 245 -9.17 8.05 15.35
N LEU A 246 -8.25 8.75 16.02
CA LEU A 246 -6.96 8.21 16.47
C LEU A 246 -7.02 7.58 17.87
N ALA A 247 -8.13 7.72 18.61
CA ALA A 247 -8.27 7.15 19.95
C ALA A 247 -7.96 5.63 20.05
N PRO A 248 -8.25 4.79 19.03
CA PRO A 248 -7.86 3.38 19.06
C PRO A 248 -6.34 3.15 19.05
N GLU A 249 -5.60 4.02 18.36
CA GLU A 249 -4.16 3.92 18.09
C GLU A 249 -3.27 4.72 19.04
N TYR A 250 -3.87 5.66 19.79
CA TYR A 250 -3.16 6.58 20.68
C TYR A 250 -2.74 5.92 22.01
N ASP A 251 -1.42 5.90 22.26
CA ASP A 251 -0.82 5.47 23.52
C ASP A 251 -0.45 6.66 24.42
N GLY A 252 -1.45 7.30 25.02
CA GLY A 252 -1.18 8.35 26.01
C GLY A 252 -0.62 7.86 27.35
N SER A 253 -0.21 6.59 27.47
CA SER A 253 0.19 5.95 28.72
C SER A 253 1.59 5.32 28.70
N ASP A 254 2.26 5.30 27.55
CA ASP A 254 3.54 4.63 27.29
C ASP A 254 3.54 3.16 27.77
N GLU A 255 2.40 2.46 27.61
CA GLU A 255 2.23 1.11 28.16
C GLU A 255 2.78 0.07 27.18
N PRO A 256 3.94 -0.57 27.45
CA PRO A 256 4.71 -1.33 26.46
C PRO A 256 4.03 -2.63 25.97
N THR A 257 2.86 -2.95 26.51
CA THR A 257 2.10 -4.17 26.18
C THR A 257 0.81 -3.91 25.41
N ASN A 258 0.46 -2.63 25.17
CA ASN A 258 -0.69 -2.33 24.34
C ASN A 258 -0.34 -2.53 22.85
N ASP A 259 -1.36 -2.52 21.99
CA ASP A 259 -1.19 -2.63 20.54
C ASP A 259 -1.43 -1.27 19.86
N ARG A 260 -0.98 -0.19 20.50
CA ARG A 260 -1.14 1.20 20.09
C ARG A 260 0.23 1.78 19.78
N TYR A 261 0.33 2.54 18.70
CA TYR A 261 1.65 2.98 18.19
C TYR A 261 1.70 4.45 17.79
N VAL A 262 0.69 5.24 18.18
CA VAL A 262 0.71 6.70 18.07
C VAL A 262 1.06 7.28 19.45
N ASP A 263 2.27 7.81 19.55
CA ASP A 263 2.82 8.48 20.75
C ASP A 263 2.17 9.86 20.94
N ASP A 264 2.12 10.66 19.88
CA ASP A 264 1.53 12.01 19.91
C ASP A 264 0.88 12.37 18.58
N TYR A 265 -0.06 13.32 18.62
CA TYR A 265 -0.60 13.94 17.41
C TYR A 265 -1.02 15.39 17.66
N GLY A 266 -0.93 16.21 16.62
CA GLY A 266 -1.26 17.62 16.71
C GLY A 266 -1.72 18.24 15.40
N CYS A 267 -2.57 19.26 15.53
CA CYS A 267 -3.08 20.03 14.40
C CYS A 267 -2.40 21.39 14.25
N ALA A 268 -2.21 21.83 13.02
CA ALA A 268 -1.65 23.15 12.74
C ALA A 268 -2.59 24.31 13.17
N ASN A 269 -3.90 24.09 13.15
CA ASN A 269 -4.90 25.01 13.69
C ASN A 269 -5.77 24.30 14.74
N PRO A 270 -6.12 24.96 15.85
CA PRO A 270 -6.99 24.39 16.87
C PRO A 270 -8.44 24.32 16.42
N ALA A 271 -9.21 23.37 16.97
CA ALA A 271 -10.66 23.33 16.78
C ALA A 271 -11.35 24.65 17.20
N PRO A 272 -12.44 25.08 16.53
CA PRO A 272 -13.20 24.36 15.49
C PRO A 272 -12.67 24.59 14.06
N ASP A 273 -11.54 25.28 13.88
CA ASP A 273 -10.98 25.51 12.56
C ASP A 273 -10.47 24.20 11.94
N PRO A 274 -10.44 24.10 10.59
CA PRO A 274 -9.83 22.95 9.94
C PRO A 274 -8.36 22.79 10.38
N CYS A 275 -7.98 21.58 10.78
CA CYS A 275 -6.63 21.24 11.27
C CYS A 275 -5.52 21.76 10.34
N GLY A 276 -5.77 21.77 9.03
CA GLY A 276 -4.87 22.28 7.98
C GLY A 276 -3.73 21.32 7.66
N ARG A 277 -3.09 20.80 8.71
CA ARG A 277 -2.12 19.71 8.69
C ARG A 277 -2.17 19.00 10.04
N LEU A 278 -2.43 17.70 10.01
CA LEU A 278 -2.28 16.80 11.14
C LEU A 278 -0.84 16.27 11.11
N THR A 279 -0.15 16.26 12.24
CA THR A 279 1.14 15.58 12.43
C THR A 279 0.94 14.49 13.45
N VAL A 280 1.35 13.27 13.11
CA VAL A 280 1.32 12.09 13.99
C VAL A 280 2.74 11.65 14.23
N THR A 281 3.10 11.48 15.50
CA THR A 281 4.37 10.91 15.96
C THR A 281 4.13 9.46 16.33
N LEU A 282 4.93 8.56 15.74
CA LEU A 282 4.84 7.14 16.02
C LEU A 282 5.80 6.76 17.17
N GLU A 283 5.46 5.69 17.90
CA GLU A 283 6.33 5.11 18.94
C GLU A 283 7.79 4.92 18.48
N ALA A 284 8.71 5.31 19.36
CA ALA A 284 10.14 5.14 19.10
C ALA A 284 10.55 3.66 19.19
N ASN A 285 11.69 3.31 18.58
CA ASN A 285 12.27 1.96 18.61
C ASN A 285 11.33 0.83 18.09
N ALA A 286 10.30 1.19 17.32
CA ALA A 286 9.42 0.24 16.65
C ALA A 286 9.74 0.14 15.15
N THR A 287 9.37 -1.00 14.57
CA THR A 287 9.36 -1.21 13.11
C THR A 287 7.95 -1.02 12.59
N TYR A 288 7.80 -0.25 11.53
CA TYR A 288 6.55 0.07 10.87
C TYR A 288 6.53 -0.44 9.44
N ASP A 289 5.34 -0.82 9.00
CA ASP A 289 5.07 -1.21 7.62
C ASP A 289 4.42 -0.03 6.90
N LEU A 290 5.21 0.70 6.11
CA LEU A 290 4.69 1.79 5.27
C LEU A 290 4.11 1.18 4.00
N ARG A 291 2.78 1.22 3.89
CA ARG A 291 2.04 0.85 2.67
C ARG A 291 1.77 2.12 1.87
N LEU A 292 2.41 2.24 0.71
CA LEU A 292 2.42 3.47 -0.07
C LEU A 292 1.82 3.25 -1.46
N GLY A 293 1.10 4.26 -1.97
CA GLY A 293 0.62 4.25 -3.34
C GLY A 293 -0.03 5.55 -3.75
N GLU A 294 -0.48 5.59 -5.00
CA GLU A 294 -1.18 6.73 -5.57
C GLU A 294 -2.27 6.26 -6.53
N VAL A 295 -3.39 6.96 -6.52
CA VAL A 295 -4.45 6.80 -7.50
C VAL A 295 -4.84 8.13 -8.12
N GLY A 296 -5.11 8.12 -9.43
CA GLY A 296 -5.65 9.26 -10.17
C GLY A 296 -7.17 9.31 -10.03
N ILE A 297 -7.74 10.45 -9.64
CA ILE A 297 -9.20 10.66 -9.55
C ILE A 297 -9.71 11.57 -10.70
N ALA A 298 -8.83 11.94 -11.63
CA ALA A 298 -9.14 12.78 -12.78
C ALA A 298 -8.18 12.53 -13.96
N ALA A 299 -8.58 13.00 -15.15
CA ALA A 299 -7.92 12.70 -16.42
C ALA A 299 -6.53 13.36 -16.63
N ASP A 300 -6.10 14.22 -15.72
CA ASP A 300 -4.77 14.84 -15.72
C ASP A 300 -3.82 14.18 -14.70
N ALA A 301 -4.24 13.09 -14.08
CA ALA A 301 -3.36 12.26 -13.27
C ALA A 301 -2.26 11.66 -14.14
N THR A 302 -1.06 11.49 -13.59
CA THR A 302 0.09 10.97 -14.33
C THR A 302 0.75 9.82 -13.61
N ASP A 303 1.14 8.79 -14.36
CA ASP A 303 1.92 7.69 -13.82
C ASP A 303 3.21 8.17 -13.15
N GLU A 304 3.53 7.54 -12.03
CA GLU A 304 4.73 7.86 -11.28
C GLU A 304 6.00 7.36 -11.98
N ARG A 305 7.09 8.11 -11.75
CA ARG A 305 8.40 7.83 -12.35
C ARG A 305 9.29 7.10 -11.36
N ALA A 306 10.19 6.29 -11.88
CA ALA A 306 11.22 5.63 -11.07
C ALA A 306 12.02 6.64 -10.24
N ALA A 307 12.08 6.38 -8.94
CA ALA A 307 12.75 7.18 -7.94
C ALA A 307 14.03 6.52 -7.44
N TYR A 308 14.07 5.19 -7.36
CA TYR A 308 15.26 4.42 -6.94
C TYR A 308 15.30 3.02 -7.56
N LEU A 309 16.46 2.37 -7.44
CA LEU A 309 16.65 0.96 -7.75
C LEU A 309 16.86 0.18 -6.45
N THR A 310 16.50 -1.10 -6.46
CA THR A 310 16.83 -2.05 -5.39
C THR A 310 17.30 -3.38 -5.96
N ALA A 311 18.18 -4.06 -5.24
CA ALA A 311 18.64 -5.41 -5.56
C ALA A 311 17.55 -6.44 -5.24
N VAL A 312 17.32 -7.37 -6.16
CA VAL A 312 16.36 -8.47 -5.98
C VAL A 312 17.06 -9.82 -5.97
N GLU A 313 18.08 -10.00 -6.82
CA GLU A 313 18.79 -11.27 -6.98
C GLU A 313 20.23 -11.03 -7.39
N GLY A 314 21.14 -11.85 -6.85
CA GLY A 314 22.51 -11.98 -7.33
C GLY A 314 23.53 -11.05 -6.67
N ASP A 315 23.14 -10.31 -5.63
CA ASP A 315 24.09 -9.64 -4.76
C ASP A 315 24.82 -10.64 -3.85
N ASP A 316 26.05 -10.30 -3.45
CA ASP A 316 26.99 -11.12 -2.68
C ASP A 316 27.17 -12.56 -3.19
N ALA A 317 27.01 -12.77 -4.50
CA ALA A 317 27.05 -14.12 -5.07
C ALA A 317 28.48 -14.59 -5.35
N THR A 318 28.77 -15.85 -5.01
CA THR A 318 30.00 -16.55 -5.39
C THR A 318 29.83 -17.27 -6.72
N VAL A 319 30.68 -16.93 -7.70
CA VAL A 319 30.57 -17.36 -9.09
C VAL A 319 31.85 -18.10 -9.48
N ARG A 320 31.75 -19.35 -9.94
CA ARG A 320 32.95 -20.07 -10.42
C ARG A 320 33.51 -19.43 -11.68
N GLU A 321 34.81 -19.54 -11.91
CA GLU A 321 35.43 -19.11 -13.17
C GLU A 321 34.69 -19.71 -14.39
N SER A 322 34.66 -18.96 -15.49
CA SER A 322 33.92 -19.32 -16.71
C SER A 322 32.42 -19.61 -16.53
N SER A 323 31.84 -19.34 -15.36
CA SER A 323 30.41 -19.52 -15.10
C SER A 323 29.64 -18.20 -15.18
N ARG A 324 28.32 -18.26 -14.96
CA ARG A 324 27.42 -17.13 -15.12
C ARG A 324 26.55 -16.95 -13.88
N GLN A 325 26.29 -15.70 -13.55
CA GLN A 325 25.37 -15.31 -12.48
C GLN A 325 24.27 -14.41 -13.04
N ARG A 326 23.02 -14.67 -12.62
CA ARG A 326 21.90 -13.79 -12.91
C ARG A 326 21.87 -12.67 -11.88
N LEU A 327 21.72 -11.45 -12.35
CA LEU A 327 21.54 -10.27 -11.51
C LEU A 327 20.18 -9.65 -11.83
N VAL A 328 19.37 -9.34 -10.82
CA VAL A 328 18.06 -8.73 -11.01
C VAL A 328 17.94 -7.51 -10.11
N VAL A 329 17.58 -6.37 -10.70
CA VAL A 329 17.21 -5.15 -9.99
C VAL A 329 15.78 -4.75 -10.30
N GLU A 330 15.14 -4.05 -9.39
CA GLU A 330 13.79 -3.53 -9.54
C GLU A 330 13.83 -2.00 -9.45
N ALA A 331 13.26 -1.32 -10.44
CA ALA A 331 13.06 0.13 -10.40
C ALA A 331 11.75 0.43 -9.70
N ARG A 332 11.80 1.27 -8.67
CA ARG A 332 10.64 1.65 -7.87
C ARG A 332 10.41 3.15 -7.92
N ASP A 333 9.15 3.57 -7.89
CA ASP A 333 8.77 4.97 -7.77
C ASP A 333 8.92 5.48 -6.32
N ARG A 334 8.43 6.69 -6.05
CA ARG A 334 8.52 7.31 -4.72
C ARG A 334 7.60 6.65 -3.67
N PHE A 335 6.69 5.79 -4.11
CA PHE A 335 5.74 5.04 -3.30
C PHE A 335 6.14 3.56 -3.17
N ASP A 336 7.41 3.21 -3.45
CA ASP A 336 7.93 1.84 -3.40
C ASP A 336 7.25 0.86 -4.39
N ASN A 337 6.49 1.37 -5.37
CA ASN A 337 5.82 0.54 -6.37
C ASN A 337 6.69 0.39 -7.63
N PRO A 338 6.66 -0.79 -8.29
CA PRO A 338 7.53 -1.09 -9.44
C PRO A 338 7.18 -0.25 -10.67
N VAL A 339 8.20 0.17 -11.42
CA VAL A 339 8.04 1.00 -12.63
C VAL A 339 8.60 0.28 -13.85
N SER A 340 7.73 0.05 -14.83
CA SER A 340 8.09 -0.57 -16.12
C SER A 340 8.73 0.43 -17.09
N GLY A 341 9.46 -0.07 -18.10
CA GLY A 341 10.00 0.77 -19.18
C GLY A 341 11.23 1.60 -18.83
N VAL A 342 11.83 1.40 -17.66
CA VAL A 342 13.01 2.13 -17.18
C VAL A 342 14.27 1.51 -17.76
N LEU A 343 15.08 2.30 -18.47
CA LEU A 343 16.38 1.86 -18.98
C LEU A 343 17.43 1.87 -17.86
N VAL A 344 17.93 0.69 -17.52
CA VAL A 344 19.02 0.47 -16.57
C VAL A 344 20.30 0.15 -17.34
N ASN A 345 21.40 0.81 -16.99
CA ASN A 345 22.74 0.56 -17.52
C ASN A 345 23.60 -0.09 -16.44
N GLY A 346 24.42 -1.06 -16.83
CA GLY A 346 25.31 -1.79 -15.96
C GLY A 346 26.77 -1.62 -16.33
N THR A 347 27.62 -1.49 -15.32
CA THR A 347 29.08 -1.47 -15.43
C THR A 347 29.68 -2.46 -14.46
N VAL A 348 30.84 -3.02 -14.81
CA VAL A 348 31.59 -3.94 -13.95
C VAL A 348 32.96 -3.33 -13.69
N THR A 349 33.39 -3.35 -12.43
CA THR A 349 34.71 -2.89 -12.00
C THR A 349 35.34 -3.96 -11.12
N ALA A 350 36.62 -4.25 -11.32
CA ALA A 350 37.39 -5.05 -10.37
C ALA A 350 37.90 -4.17 -9.24
N GLU A 351 38.10 -4.77 -8.07
CA GLU A 351 38.67 -4.09 -6.91
C GLU A 351 40.10 -3.59 -7.17
N ASN A 352 40.88 -4.32 -7.98
CA ASN A 352 42.24 -3.95 -8.39
C ASN A 352 42.29 -2.88 -9.50
N GLY A 353 41.13 -2.45 -10.03
CA GLY A 353 41.02 -1.50 -11.13
C GLY A 353 41.29 -2.08 -12.53
N ASP A 354 41.63 -3.37 -12.65
CA ASP A 354 41.80 -4.05 -13.93
C ASP A 354 40.49 -4.72 -14.37
N THR A 355 39.84 -4.13 -15.38
CA THR A 355 38.57 -4.65 -15.91
C THR A 355 38.68 -6.03 -16.56
N ALA A 356 39.89 -6.51 -16.90
CA ALA A 356 40.07 -7.86 -17.44
C ALA A 356 39.80 -8.94 -16.38
N ASP A 357 40.07 -8.62 -15.12
CA ASP A 357 39.91 -9.52 -13.97
C ASP A 357 38.49 -9.45 -13.36
N ALA A 358 37.69 -8.47 -13.77
CA ALA A 358 36.37 -8.20 -13.22
C ALA A 358 35.24 -9.05 -13.81
N GLY A 359 35.50 -9.78 -14.91
CA GLY A 359 34.46 -10.40 -15.72
C GLY A 359 33.72 -9.39 -16.61
N ARG A 360 32.53 -9.76 -17.11
CA ARG A 360 31.72 -8.85 -17.94
C ARG A 360 30.22 -9.09 -17.80
N LEU A 361 29.42 -8.07 -18.13
CA LEU A 361 27.99 -8.25 -18.37
C LEU A 361 27.76 -8.65 -19.82
N ARG A 362 26.93 -9.67 -20.05
CA ARG A 362 26.51 -10.08 -21.40
C ARG A 362 25.75 -8.97 -22.14
N ARG A 363 25.03 -8.13 -21.40
CA ARG A 363 24.40 -6.90 -21.86
C ARG A 363 24.70 -5.80 -20.86
N THR A 364 25.11 -4.63 -21.33
CA THR A 364 25.39 -3.46 -20.48
C THR A 364 24.15 -2.61 -20.25
N ASN A 365 23.00 -2.97 -20.81
CA ASN A 365 21.73 -2.33 -20.52
C ASN A 365 20.55 -3.30 -20.62
N ALA A 366 19.50 -2.99 -19.88
CA ALA A 366 18.23 -3.70 -19.88
C ALA A 366 17.10 -2.72 -19.52
N THR A 367 15.92 -2.92 -20.09
CA THR A 367 14.72 -2.15 -19.73
C THR A 367 13.88 -2.95 -18.74
N THR A 368 13.31 -2.29 -17.74
CA THR A 368 12.42 -2.96 -16.78
C THR A 368 11.15 -3.50 -17.43
N ASP A 369 10.76 -4.70 -17.03
CA ASP A 369 9.53 -5.38 -17.47
C ASP A 369 8.28 -4.86 -16.73
N ALA A 370 7.14 -5.55 -16.90
CA ALA A 370 5.86 -5.19 -16.27
C ALA A 370 5.91 -5.26 -14.73
N ASP A 371 6.83 -6.03 -14.16
CA ASP A 371 7.05 -6.13 -12.71
C ASP A 371 8.10 -5.11 -12.21
N GLY A 372 8.54 -4.20 -13.09
CA GLY A 372 9.56 -3.20 -12.80
C GLY A 372 10.97 -3.75 -12.73
N ARG A 373 11.23 -4.96 -13.25
CA ARG A 373 12.51 -5.66 -13.08
C ARG A 373 13.38 -5.63 -14.32
N ALA A 374 14.67 -5.35 -14.13
CA ALA A 374 15.70 -5.47 -15.15
C ALA A 374 16.65 -6.61 -14.80
N SER A 375 16.83 -7.55 -15.73
CA SER A 375 17.71 -8.72 -15.56
C SER A 375 18.99 -8.58 -16.37
N PHE A 376 20.12 -8.87 -15.73
CA PHE A 376 21.44 -8.92 -16.31
C PHE A 376 22.06 -10.31 -16.11
N VAL A 377 23.07 -10.62 -16.93
CA VAL A 377 23.87 -11.85 -16.79
C VAL A 377 25.33 -11.44 -16.69
N TYR A 378 25.91 -11.67 -15.53
CA TYR A 378 27.34 -11.57 -15.27
C TYR A 378 28.04 -12.86 -15.73
N GLU A 379 29.16 -12.70 -16.42
CA GLU A 379 30.04 -13.79 -16.84
C GLU A 379 31.40 -13.60 -16.15
N ALA A 380 31.76 -14.55 -15.29
CA ALA A 380 33.03 -14.52 -14.57
C ALA A 380 34.23 -14.63 -15.53
N PRO A 381 35.41 -14.13 -15.14
CA PRO A 381 36.65 -14.32 -15.90
C PRO A 381 36.91 -15.80 -16.23
N ALA A 382 37.62 -16.03 -17.33
CA ALA A 382 37.90 -17.39 -17.78
C ALA A 382 38.89 -18.13 -16.87
N ASN A 383 39.82 -17.39 -16.26
CA ASN A 383 40.81 -17.91 -15.33
C ASN A 383 40.81 -16.99 -14.11
N VAL A 384 40.64 -17.56 -12.93
CA VAL A 384 40.73 -16.82 -11.66
C VAL A 384 41.79 -17.49 -10.78
N GLU A 385 42.78 -16.73 -10.33
CA GLU A 385 43.75 -17.25 -9.36
C GLU A 385 43.21 -17.03 -7.94
N GLY A 386 42.73 -18.11 -7.31
CA GLY A 386 42.12 -18.01 -5.97
C GLY A 386 40.76 -17.33 -6.00
N VAL A 387 40.69 -16.07 -5.55
CA VAL A 387 39.46 -15.27 -5.44
C VAL A 387 39.66 -13.91 -6.10
N ALA A 388 38.72 -13.50 -6.94
CA ALA A 388 38.68 -12.16 -7.54
C ALA A 388 37.34 -11.48 -7.24
N ASN A 389 37.41 -10.30 -6.60
CA ASN A 389 36.23 -9.51 -6.29
C ASN A 389 35.84 -8.62 -7.46
N ALA A 390 34.56 -8.68 -7.83
CA ALA A 390 33.97 -7.83 -8.85
C ALA A 390 32.80 -7.06 -8.26
N THR A 391 32.67 -5.81 -8.69
CA THR A 391 31.56 -4.94 -8.32
C THR A 391 30.76 -4.62 -9.58
N VAL A 392 29.47 -4.92 -9.55
CA VAL A 392 28.54 -4.58 -10.62
C VAL A 392 27.68 -3.40 -10.18
N THR A 393 27.80 -2.27 -10.87
CA THR A 393 26.95 -1.10 -10.62
C THR A 393 25.87 -1.03 -11.68
N LEU A 394 24.60 -1.07 -11.27
CA LEU A 394 23.42 -0.97 -12.12
C LEU A 394 22.71 0.36 -11.83
N ARG A 395 22.48 1.19 -12.84
CA ARG A 395 21.95 2.56 -12.69
C ARG A 395 20.92 2.93 -13.72
N PHE A 396 19.94 3.74 -13.35
CA PHE A 396 19.03 4.40 -14.30
C PHE A 396 19.16 5.93 -14.29
N GLY A 397 18.85 6.52 -15.45
CA GLY A 397 18.84 7.97 -15.63
C GLY A 397 20.23 8.63 -15.56
N PRO A 398 20.30 9.95 -15.84
CA PRO A 398 21.53 10.71 -15.71
C PRO A 398 21.80 11.10 -14.25
N GLY A 399 23.09 11.18 -13.88
CA GLY A 399 23.57 11.66 -12.59
C GLY A 399 24.12 10.58 -11.67
N GLU A 400 24.67 11.01 -10.53
CA GLU A 400 25.32 10.17 -9.50
C GLU A 400 24.50 10.13 -8.20
N ALA A 401 23.17 10.21 -8.30
CA ALA A 401 22.31 10.10 -7.12
C ALA A 401 22.36 8.64 -6.60
N PRO A 402 22.83 8.38 -5.36
CA PRO A 402 23.08 7.02 -4.86
C PRO A 402 21.86 6.10 -5.01
N ARG A 403 20.68 6.57 -4.59
CA ARG A 403 19.40 5.87 -4.77
C ARG A 403 19.08 5.37 -6.17
N ARG A 404 19.68 5.92 -7.23
CA ARG A 404 19.44 5.51 -8.63
C ARG A 404 20.43 4.47 -9.13
N ALA A 405 21.36 4.06 -8.28
CA ALA A 405 22.34 3.02 -8.54
C ALA A 405 22.16 1.93 -7.49
N VAL A 406 22.42 0.70 -7.89
CA VAL A 406 22.58 -0.45 -7.01
C VAL A 406 23.96 -0.99 -7.27
N THR A 407 24.69 -1.28 -6.19
CA THR A 407 26.03 -1.85 -6.26
C THR A 407 25.98 -3.27 -5.74
N MET A 408 26.22 -4.25 -6.62
CA MET A 408 26.24 -5.65 -6.26
C MET A 408 27.68 -6.16 -6.16
N SER A 409 27.98 -6.87 -5.09
CA SER A 409 29.30 -7.49 -4.88
C SER A 409 29.27 -8.94 -5.36
N LEU A 410 30.32 -9.36 -6.07
CA LEU A 410 30.45 -10.71 -6.61
C LEU A 410 31.85 -11.23 -6.33
N GLN A 411 31.94 -12.51 -5.96
CA GLN A 411 33.22 -13.20 -5.78
C GLN A 411 33.41 -14.24 -6.87
N ALA A 412 34.35 -14.00 -7.77
CA ALA A 412 34.76 -15.00 -8.75
C ALA A 412 35.80 -15.94 -8.12
N VAL A 413 35.64 -17.26 -8.28
CA VAL A 413 36.56 -18.26 -7.69
C VAL A 413 37.11 -19.24 -8.73
N GLY A 414 38.42 -19.48 -8.67
CA GLY A 414 39.11 -20.46 -9.52
C GLY A 414 39.28 -21.83 -8.87
N PRO A 415 39.79 -22.83 -9.61
CA PRO A 415 40.09 -24.15 -9.08
C PRO A 415 41.20 -24.06 -8.03
N VAL A 416 41.00 -24.74 -6.90
CA VAL A 416 42.03 -24.87 -5.86
C VAL A 416 43.21 -25.66 -6.43
N ALA A 417 44.41 -25.06 -6.41
CA ALA A 417 45.63 -25.75 -6.80
C ALA A 417 45.97 -26.83 -5.77
N VAL A 418 45.70 -28.10 -6.10
CA VAL A 418 46.17 -29.24 -5.28
C VAL A 418 47.69 -29.31 -5.41
N GLY A 419 48.41 -29.01 -4.33
CA GLY A 419 49.85 -29.13 -4.26
C GLY A 419 50.27 -30.59 -4.48
N ASN A 420 51.02 -30.85 -5.54
CA ASN A 420 51.48 -32.19 -5.91
C ASN A 420 52.57 -32.65 -4.92
N GLY A 421 52.16 -33.31 -3.83
CA GLY A 421 53.05 -33.97 -2.88
C GLY A 421 53.63 -35.26 -3.48
N THR A 422 54.94 -35.26 -3.72
CA THR A 422 55.73 -36.37 -4.28
C THR A 422 55.60 -37.70 -3.51
N ASP A 423 55.41 -38.77 -4.28
CA ASP A 423 55.39 -40.19 -3.90
C ASP A 423 56.55 -40.62 -2.99
N GLY A 424 56.19 -41.20 -1.84
CA GLY A 424 57.07 -41.97 -0.97
C GLY A 424 56.57 -43.41 -0.85
N THR A 425 57.18 -44.32 -1.62
CA THR A 425 56.91 -45.76 -1.66
C THR A 425 57.11 -46.46 -0.31
N GLY A 426 56.15 -47.29 0.10
CA GLY A 426 56.29 -48.27 1.19
C GLY A 426 55.29 -49.43 1.03
N THR A 427 55.81 -50.60 0.67
CA THR A 427 55.08 -51.87 0.48
C THR A 427 54.80 -52.58 1.81
N GLY A 428 53.61 -53.21 1.98
CA GLY A 428 53.38 -54.22 3.02
C GLY A 428 51.91 -54.61 3.26
N ASP A 429 51.51 -55.71 2.63
CA ASP A 429 50.57 -56.78 3.02
C ASP A 429 49.14 -56.53 3.52
N GLU A 430 48.23 -57.30 2.91
CA GLU A 430 46.83 -57.51 3.29
C GLU A 430 46.69 -58.24 4.63
N GLN A 431 45.97 -57.65 5.60
CA GLN A 431 45.17 -58.42 6.54
C GLN A 431 44.01 -57.58 7.12
N GLY A 432 42.79 -58.08 6.96
CA GLY A 432 41.59 -57.46 7.50
C GLY A 432 41.52 -57.50 9.03
N GLY A 433 40.99 -56.41 9.60
CA GLY A 433 40.67 -56.25 11.01
C GLY A 433 40.52 -54.76 11.32
N GLY A 434 39.38 -54.36 11.89
CA GLY A 434 39.00 -52.96 12.11
C GLY A 434 40.14 -52.12 12.70
N GLY A 435 40.50 -51.06 11.98
CA GLY A 435 41.51 -50.08 12.38
C GLY A 435 40.82 -48.78 12.76
N GLU A 436 41.18 -48.27 13.94
CA GLU A 436 40.93 -46.90 14.38
C GLU A 436 41.31 -45.92 13.26
N ALA A 437 40.42 -44.97 12.99
CA ALA A 437 40.69 -43.85 12.11
C ALA A 437 41.92 -43.10 12.66
N THR A 438 43.03 -43.15 11.92
CA THR A 438 44.30 -42.49 12.28
C THR A 438 44.37 -41.04 11.82
N GLY A 439 43.23 -40.44 11.44
CA GLY A 439 43.08 -39.01 11.14
C GLY A 439 42.79 -38.20 12.41
N THR A 440 43.15 -36.93 12.41
CA THR A 440 42.79 -36.02 13.51
C THR A 440 41.31 -35.70 13.41
N ALA A 441 40.54 -35.89 14.47
CA ALA A 441 39.10 -35.64 14.39
C ALA A 441 38.80 -34.16 14.06
N PRO A 442 37.77 -33.91 13.24
CA PRO A 442 37.35 -32.56 12.89
C PRO A 442 36.73 -31.87 14.11
N THR A 443 36.53 -30.56 14.02
CA THR A 443 35.80 -29.75 14.99
C THR A 443 34.73 -28.93 14.30
N VAL A 444 33.59 -28.72 14.96
CA VAL A 444 32.49 -27.87 14.46
C VAL A 444 31.99 -26.92 15.52
N GLN A 445 31.64 -25.70 15.12
CA GLN A 445 31.00 -24.70 15.98
C GLN A 445 29.88 -23.97 15.24
N PHE A 446 28.88 -23.50 15.99
CA PHE A 446 27.82 -22.65 15.44
C PHE A 446 28.33 -21.21 15.31
N ASP A 447 28.23 -20.66 14.09
CA ASP A 447 28.39 -19.23 13.84
C ASP A 447 27.04 -18.52 13.97
N GLY A 448 25.96 -19.18 13.53
CA GLY A 448 24.61 -18.61 13.49
C GLY A 448 23.54 -19.70 13.40
N VAL A 449 22.35 -19.44 13.96
CA VAL A 449 21.12 -20.17 13.58
C VAL A 449 20.02 -19.14 13.56
N GLU A 450 19.60 -18.78 12.36
CA GLU A 450 18.56 -17.79 12.12
C GLU A 450 17.25 -18.51 11.83
N ARG A 451 16.18 -18.11 12.51
CA ARG A 451 14.84 -18.60 12.20
C ARG A 451 14.19 -17.71 11.15
N LYS A 452 13.85 -18.30 10.00
CA LYS A 452 13.05 -17.67 8.95
C LYS A 452 11.58 -18.01 9.14
N ALA A 453 10.81 -17.05 9.64
CA ALA A 453 9.36 -17.21 9.75
C ALA A 453 8.71 -17.02 8.37
N ARG A 454 8.15 -18.09 7.80
CA ARG A 454 7.41 -18.04 6.53
C ARG A 454 5.95 -18.47 6.72
N GLY A 455 5.05 -17.91 5.91
CA GLY A 455 3.66 -18.35 5.81
C GLY A 455 2.80 -18.17 7.09
N ASN A 456 2.93 -17.05 7.80
CA ASN A 456 2.17 -16.72 9.01
C ASN A 456 2.28 -17.77 10.14
N GLY A 457 3.48 -18.30 10.39
CA GLY A 457 3.72 -19.27 11.48
C GLY A 457 3.28 -20.69 11.15
N ARG A 458 3.09 -21.02 9.87
CA ARG A 458 2.76 -22.38 9.40
C ARG A 458 3.98 -23.16 8.89
N VAL A 459 5.15 -22.53 8.92
CA VAL A 459 6.43 -23.11 8.57
C VAL A 459 7.47 -22.52 9.52
N ASP A 460 8.23 -23.38 10.19
CA ASP A 460 9.49 -23.00 10.82
C ASP A 460 10.63 -23.42 9.89
N GLU A 461 11.45 -22.46 9.50
CA GLU A 461 12.64 -22.67 8.69
C GLU A 461 13.84 -22.09 9.45
N TYR A 462 14.97 -22.79 9.42
CA TYR A 462 16.19 -22.43 10.11
C TYR A 462 17.35 -22.47 9.12
N ASP A 463 18.11 -21.38 9.03
CA ASP A 463 19.41 -21.40 8.40
C ASP A 463 20.47 -21.52 9.49
N VAL A 464 21.31 -22.55 9.38
CA VAL A 464 22.28 -22.98 10.39
C VAL A 464 23.67 -22.76 9.81
N ASP A 465 24.35 -21.71 10.25
CA ASP A 465 25.72 -21.39 9.86
C ASP A 465 26.70 -22.04 10.82
N VAL A 466 27.66 -22.78 10.27
CA VAL A 466 28.71 -23.44 11.04
C VAL A 466 30.08 -23.20 10.45
N ALA A 467 31.08 -23.09 11.32
CA ALA A 467 32.48 -23.18 10.98
C ALA A 467 33.01 -24.55 11.40
N THR A 468 33.73 -25.20 10.50
CA THR A 468 34.43 -26.46 10.74
C THR A 468 35.92 -26.28 10.55
N ALA A 469 36.71 -27.05 11.30
CA ALA A 469 38.15 -27.12 11.15
C ALA A 469 38.66 -28.54 11.35
N ASP A 470 39.62 -28.92 10.54
CA ASP A 470 40.32 -30.20 10.58
C ASP A 470 41.83 -29.98 10.46
N ALA A 471 42.61 -30.63 11.31
CA ALA A 471 44.04 -30.39 11.38
C ALA A 471 44.86 -31.07 10.27
N ASP A 472 44.31 -32.12 9.63
CA ASP A 472 44.97 -32.83 8.53
C ASP A 472 44.33 -32.58 7.16
N GLY A 473 43.25 -31.78 7.14
CA GLY A 473 42.79 -31.10 5.93
C GLY A 473 41.85 -31.91 5.06
N ASP A 474 41.28 -32.98 5.60
CA ASP A 474 40.51 -33.96 4.83
C ASP A 474 39.00 -33.89 5.05
N LEU A 475 38.46 -32.73 5.52
CA LEU A 475 37.01 -32.50 5.67
C LEU A 475 36.20 -33.08 4.49
N SER A 476 35.07 -33.73 4.78
CA SER A 476 34.26 -34.41 3.76
C SER A 476 32.86 -33.83 3.62
N ARG A 477 32.10 -33.76 4.72
CA ARG A 477 30.73 -33.23 4.70
C ARG A 477 30.27 -32.76 6.06
N VAL A 478 29.25 -31.91 6.05
CA VAL A 478 28.50 -31.50 7.23
C VAL A 478 27.06 -31.93 7.06
N GLU A 479 26.53 -32.66 8.04
CA GLU A 479 25.15 -33.12 8.12
C GLU A 479 24.40 -32.23 9.11
N PHE A 480 23.23 -31.73 8.70
CA PHE A 480 22.35 -30.91 9.51
C PHE A 480 21.05 -31.67 9.73
N GLU A 481 20.57 -31.71 10.96
CA GLU A 481 19.33 -32.40 11.30
C GLU A 481 18.49 -31.56 12.26
N LEU A 482 17.19 -31.46 11.97
CA LEU A 482 16.19 -30.89 12.87
C LEU A 482 15.47 -32.03 13.57
N ARG A 483 15.51 -32.04 14.90
CA ARG A 483 14.83 -33.03 15.74
C ARG A 483 13.80 -32.37 16.66
N SER A 484 12.74 -33.08 17.01
CA SER A 484 11.95 -32.72 18.19
C SER A 484 12.70 -33.06 19.47
N LEU A 485 12.28 -32.47 20.60
CA LEU A 485 12.91 -32.69 21.91
C LEU A 485 12.82 -34.16 22.41
N ASP A 486 11.94 -34.97 21.83
CA ASP A 486 11.85 -36.41 22.09
C ASP A 486 12.83 -37.25 21.24
N GLY A 487 13.63 -36.61 20.39
CA GLY A 487 14.65 -37.24 19.54
C GLY A 487 14.16 -37.69 18.16
N THR A 488 12.91 -37.41 17.78
CA THR A 488 12.40 -37.74 16.43
C THR A 488 12.98 -36.80 15.38
N ALA A 489 13.58 -37.36 14.32
CA ALA A 489 14.04 -36.60 13.15
C ALA A 489 12.84 -35.98 12.39
N LEU A 490 12.91 -34.67 12.13
CA LEU A 490 11.86 -33.90 11.46
C LEU A 490 12.29 -33.45 10.06
N ASP A 491 13.56 -33.13 9.88
CA ASP A 491 14.18 -32.77 8.59
C ASP A 491 15.70 -32.98 8.65
N ASP A 492 16.33 -33.24 7.50
CA ASP A 492 17.78 -33.41 7.39
C ASP A 492 18.30 -32.90 6.04
N THR A 493 19.53 -32.38 6.04
CA THR A 493 20.26 -32.01 4.82
C THR A 493 21.76 -32.21 5.02
N SER A 494 22.53 -32.23 3.94
CA SER A 494 23.99 -32.35 4.02
C SER A 494 24.69 -31.49 2.98
N GLU A 495 25.81 -30.91 3.37
CA GLU A 495 26.67 -30.09 2.52
C GLU A 495 28.06 -30.73 2.41
N THR A 496 28.64 -30.73 1.22
CA THR A 496 30.00 -31.24 1.00
C THR A 496 31.00 -30.14 1.35
N VAL A 497 31.97 -30.44 2.21
CA VAL A 497 33.06 -29.54 2.60
C VAL A 497 34.40 -30.20 2.31
N ALA A 498 35.48 -29.41 2.24
CA ALA A 498 36.83 -29.92 1.99
C ALA A 498 37.90 -28.98 2.58
N GLY A 499 39.10 -29.51 2.82
CA GLY A 499 40.25 -28.75 3.32
C GLY A 499 40.32 -28.66 4.84
N ASP A 500 41.21 -27.81 5.35
CA ASP A 500 41.52 -27.66 6.78
C ASP A 500 40.48 -26.85 7.56
N ALA A 501 39.66 -26.05 6.87
CA ALA A 501 38.56 -25.32 7.46
C ALA A 501 37.51 -24.97 6.40
N ALA A 502 36.24 -24.98 6.80
CA ALA A 502 35.13 -24.57 5.95
C ALA A 502 34.07 -23.83 6.77
N SER A 503 33.33 -22.94 6.11
CA SER A 503 32.08 -22.40 6.65
C SER A 503 30.96 -22.76 5.69
N THR A 504 29.85 -23.23 6.23
CA THR A 504 28.71 -23.68 5.44
C THR A 504 27.40 -23.43 6.17
N THR A 505 26.33 -23.26 5.40
CA THR A 505 24.99 -23.03 5.90
C THR A 505 24.08 -24.19 5.49
N GLY A 506 23.36 -24.77 6.45
CA GLY A 506 22.31 -25.76 6.20
C GLY A 506 20.93 -25.18 6.45
N SER A 507 20.00 -25.34 5.52
CA SER A 507 18.59 -24.95 5.70
C SER A 507 17.74 -26.14 6.13
N LEU A 508 17.04 -26.01 7.25
CA LEU A 508 16.16 -27.03 7.83
C LEU A 508 14.73 -26.49 7.93
N ARG A 509 13.72 -27.30 7.60
CA ARG A 509 12.33 -26.87 7.54
C ARG A 509 11.35 -27.87 8.13
N VAL A 510 10.37 -27.36 8.86
CA VAL A 510 9.22 -28.12 9.34
C VAL A 510 7.91 -27.37 9.09
N GLU A 511 6.88 -28.11 8.67
CA GLU A 511 5.58 -27.55 8.30
C GLU A 511 4.41 -28.43 8.76
N GLY A 512 3.22 -27.82 8.77
CA GLY A 512 1.96 -28.51 9.07
C GLY A 512 1.85 -28.98 10.52
N SER A 513 1.38 -30.21 10.75
CA SER A 513 1.13 -30.75 12.10
C SER A 513 2.40 -31.12 12.87
N ARG A 514 3.59 -30.91 12.28
CA ARG A 514 4.89 -31.21 12.88
C ARG A 514 5.50 -30.01 13.61
N ILE A 515 4.85 -28.85 13.55
CA ILE A 515 5.31 -27.63 14.23
C ILE A 515 5.23 -27.79 15.76
N ARG A 516 6.25 -27.29 16.46
CA ARG A 516 6.44 -27.33 17.92
C ARG A 516 6.92 -25.96 18.41
N GLY A 517 6.78 -25.71 19.72
CA GLY A 517 7.32 -24.50 20.35
C GLY A 517 8.86 -24.50 20.46
N GLU A 518 9.50 -25.66 20.39
CA GLU A 518 10.97 -25.80 20.42
C GLU A 518 11.44 -27.01 19.60
N TYR A 519 12.64 -26.91 19.04
CA TYR A 519 13.34 -27.97 18.33
C TYR A 519 14.79 -28.06 18.77
N ARG A 520 15.45 -29.14 18.35
CA ARG A 520 16.89 -29.34 18.50
C ARG A 520 17.51 -29.43 17.12
N VAL A 521 18.41 -28.49 16.82
CA VAL A 521 19.29 -28.58 15.66
C VAL A 521 20.51 -29.40 16.05
N VAL A 522 20.85 -30.42 15.29
CA VAL A 522 22.04 -31.26 15.44
C VAL A 522 22.87 -31.09 14.19
N VAL A 523 24.17 -30.81 14.35
CA VAL A 523 25.12 -30.70 13.24
C VAL A 523 26.26 -31.66 13.47
N THR A 524 26.55 -32.50 12.47
CA THR A 524 27.64 -33.48 12.49
C THR A 524 28.59 -33.20 11.34
N VAL A 525 29.85 -32.88 11.64
CA VAL A 525 30.91 -32.82 10.63
C VAL A 525 31.57 -34.19 10.51
N VAL A 526 31.91 -34.59 9.28
CA VAL A 526 32.60 -35.84 8.96
C VAL A 526 33.82 -35.54 8.10
N ASP A 527 34.94 -36.13 8.47
CA ASP A 527 36.23 -36.02 7.76
C ASP A 527 36.42 -37.15 6.73
N GLY A 528 37.56 -37.16 6.05
CA GLY A 528 37.90 -38.13 5.00
C GLY A 528 38.24 -39.52 5.54
N ALA A 529 38.70 -39.59 6.80
CA ALA A 529 38.98 -40.82 7.54
C ALA A 529 37.74 -41.43 8.22
N GLY A 530 36.62 -40.71 8.24
CA GLY A 530 35.36 -41.09 8.88
C GLY A 530 35.25 -40.73 10.36
N ASN A 531 36.14 -39.89 10.91
CA ASN A 531 35.94 -39.27 12.22
C ASN A 531 34.84 -38.22 12.14
N THR A 532 34.19 -37.99 13.28
CA THR A 532 33.10 -37.03 13.38
C THR A 532 33.19 -36.17 14.63
N ASP A 533 32.67 -34.96 14.53
CA ASP A 533 32.33 -34.11 15.67
C ASP A 533 30.87 -33.66 15.54
N THR A 534 30.17 -33.49 16.66
CA THR A 534 28.74 -33.21 16.67
C THR A 534 28.38 -32.20 17.74
N ILE A 535 27.66 -31.17 17.32
CA ILE A 535 27.12 -30.13 18.19
C ILE A 535 25.60 -30.07 18.08
N GLU A 536 24.94 -29.66 19.16
CA GLU A 536 23.49 -29.48 19.18
C GLU A 536 23.09 -28.15 19.82
N ARG A 537 21.98 -27.57 19.35
CA ARG A 537 21.40 -26.34 19.90
C ARG A 537 19.88 -26.39 19.91
N THR A 538 19.28 -26.00 21.04
CA THR A 538 17.82 -25.82 21.13
C THR A 538 17.44 -24.47 20.51
N VAL A 539 16.40 -24.47 19.67
CA VAL A 539 15.88 -23.28 18.99
C VAL A 539 14.37 -23.17 19.17
N ALA A 540 13.86 -21.95 19.24
CA ALA A 540 12.42 -21.68 19.38
C ALA A 540 11.68 -21.92 18.06
N GLY A 541 10.48 -22.48 18.12
CA GLY A 541 9.54 -22.68 17.00
C GLY A 541 8.27 -21.82 17.12
N SER A 542 7.38 -21.91 16.13
CA SER A 542 6.10 -21.18 16.10
C SER A 542 4.94 -21.87 16.84
N GLY A 543 5.14 -23.11 17.30
CA GLY A 543 4.07 -23.95 17.83
C GLY A 543 3.65 -23.71 19.26
#